data_AF-A0A7S2KJ37-F1
#
_entry.id   AF-A0A7S2KJ37-F1
#
_cell.length_a   1.000
_cell.length_b   1.000
_cell.length_c   1.000
_cell.angle_alpha   90.00
_cell.angle_beta   90.00
_cell.angle_gamma   90.00
#
_symmetry.space_group_name_H-M   'P 1'
#
loop_
_entity.id
_entity.type
_entity.pdbx_description
1 polymer ?
#
loop_
_entity_poly.entity_id
_entity_poly.type
_entity_poly.pdbx_seq_one_letter_code
_entity_poly.pdbx_strand_id
1 'polypeptide(L)'
;RRTIETLSKIFQDTDGLVEKHQHYLDMIQWEENVPVPSVIAKGCAMCPGVLDNEGNHITRPARMYVDDALLAAINRFWMMRKLAATIEAIFCVMGYPDESKR
;
A
#
# COMPACT_ATOMS: atom_id res chain seq x y z
N ARG A 1 -3.75 -13.95 -7.93
CA ARG A 1 -4.07 -13.21 -6.68
C ARG A 1 -2.97 -13.33 -5.61
N ARG A 2 -2.80 -14.51 -5.00
CA ARG A 2 -1.83 -14.75 -3.90
C ARG A 2 -0.37 -14.37 -4.20
N THR A 3 0.05 -14.50 -5.47
CA THR A 3 1.38 -14.09 -5.92
C THR A 3 1.60 -12.59 -5.75
N ILE A 4 0.62 -11.76 -6.15
CA ILE A 4 0.69 -10.30 -6.02
C ILE A 4 0.72 -9.91 -4.53
N GLU A 5 -0.10 -10.55 -3.70
CA GLU A 5 -0.08 -10.34 -2.24
C GLU A 5 1.31 -10.60 -1.64
N THR A 6 1.97 -11.68 -2.06
CA THR A 6 3.31 -12.06 -1.60
C THR A 6 4.37 -11.09 -2.10
N LEU A 7 4.36 -10.78 -3.40
CA LEU A 7 5.31 -9.85 -4.02
C LEU A 7 5.17 -8.43 -3.46
N SER A 8 3.95 -7.97 -3.18
CA SER A 8 3.70 -6.65 -2.56
C SER A 8 4.31 -6.52 -1.17
N LYS A 9 4.56 -7.64 -0.49
CA LYS A 9 5.26 -7.67 0.80
C LYS A 9 6.77 -7.60 0.59
N ILE A 10 7.28 -8.34 -0.40
CA ILE A 10 8.72 -8.39 -0.73
C ILE A 10 9.21 -7.04 -1.27
N PHE A 11 8.42 -6.40 -2.14
CA PHE A 11 8.80 -5.16 -2.82
C PHE A 11 8.65 -3.90 -1.96
N GLN A 12 7.99 -3.95 -0.80
CA GLN A 12 7.71 -2.75 0.00
C GLN A 12 8.97 -1.99 0.43
N ASP A 13 10.05 -2.72 0.70
CA ASP A 13 11.32 -2.17 1.17
C ASP A 13 12.33 -1.97 0.02
N THR A 14 11.94 -2.21 -1.23
CA THR A 14 12.79 -1.95 -2.40
C THR A 14 12.90 -0.45 -2.66
N ASP A 15 14.13 0.07 -2.65
CA ASP A 15 14.41 1.48 -2.92
C ASP A 15 14.12 1.83 -4.39
N GLY A 16 13.71 3.07 -4.65
CA GLY A 16 13.46 3.58 -6.00
C GLY A 16 12.08 3.23 -6.59
N LEU A 17 11.27 2.39 -5.93
CA LEU A 17 9.96 1.99 -6.46
C LEU A 17 8.92 3.11 -6.45
N VAL A 18 8.98 4.00 -5.46
CA VAL A 18 8.07 5.15 -5.38
C VAL A 18 8.31 6.07 -6.57
N GLU A 19 9.57 6.36 -6.86
CA GLU A 19 10.01 7.18 -7.99
C GLU A 19 9.66 6.51 -9.33
N LYS A 20 9.88 5.19 -9.45
CA LYS A 20 9.54 4.40 -10.64
C LYS A 20 8.05 4.51 -11.00
N HIS A 21 7.17 4.47 -10.00
CA HIS A 21 5.71 4.44 -10.18
C HIS A 21 5.03 5.78 -9.88
N GLN A 22 5.79 6.88 -9.81
CA GLN A 22 5.30 8.20 -9.44
C GLN A 22 4.10 8.64 -10.28
N HIS A 23 4.11 8.34 -11.59
CA HIS A 23 3.01 8.65 -12.50
C HIS A 23 1.64 8.14 -11.99
N TYR A 24 1.58 6.91 -11.48
CA TYR A 24 0.35 6.32 -10.96
C TYR A 24 0.01 6.86 -9.56
N LEU A 25 1.03 7.11 -8.74
CA LEU A 25 0.85 7.64 -7.39
C LEU A 25 0.34 9.08 -7.40
N ASP A 26 0.73 9.89 -8.39
CA ASP A 26 0.24 11.25 -8.58
C ASP A 26 -1.22 11.32 -9.01
N MET A 27 -1.81 10.21 -9.46
CA MET A 27 -3.25 10.13 -9.74
C MET A 27 -4.09 10.08 -8.46
N ILE A 28 -3.47 9.86 -7.29
CA ILE A 28 -4.16 9.75 -6.00
C ILE A 28 -4.32 11.13 -5.38
N GLN A 29 -5.56 11.49 -5.04
CA GLN A 29 -5.85 12.69 -4.26
C GLN A 29 -5.82 12.34 -2.77
N TRP A 30 -5.04 13.10 -2.01
CA TRP A 30 -4.92 12.96 -0.56
C TRP A 30 -5.77 14.03 0.12
N GLU A 31 -6.67 13.62 1.01
CA GLU A 31 -7.38 14.57 1.88
C GLU A 31 -6.45 14.98 3.02
N GLU A 32 -6.14 16.27 3.11
CA GLU A 32 -5.27 16.81 4.17
C GLU A 32 -6.07 17.16 5.43
N ASN A 33 -7.38 17.40 5.29
CA ASN A 33 -8.25 17.81 6.39
C ASN A 33 -9.09 16.63 6.88
N VAL A 34 -8.58 15.91 7.88
CA VAL A 34 -9.35 14.85 8.54
C VAL A 34 -10.41 15.48 9.47
N PRO A 35 -11.72 15.22 9.26
CA PRO A 35 -12.76 15.76 10.13
C PRO A 35 -12.61 15.29 11.59
N VAL A 36 -12.89 16.19 12.53
CA VAL A 36 -12.86 15.93 13.97
C VAL A 36 -14.32 15.69 14.44
N PRO A 37 -14.60 14.66 15.26
CA PRO A 37 -13.66 13.79 15.96
C PRO A 37 -13.18 12.59 15.15
N SER A 38 -11.86 12.36 15.17
CA SER A 38 -11.25 11.13 14.69
C SER A 38 -11.14 10.11 15.83
N VAL A 39 -11.33 8.83 15.53
CA VAL A 39 -11.17 7.73 16.48
C VAL A 39 -9.93 6.91 16.12
N ILE A 40 -9.14 6.55 17.13
CA ILE A 40 -7.96 5.69 16.91
C ILE A 40 -8.45 4.27 16.64
N ALA A 41 -8.12 3.75 15.46
CA ALA A 41 -8.39 2.37 15.10
C ALA A 41 -7.54 1.42 15.97
N LYS A 42 -8.17 0.39 16.55
CA LYS A 42 -7.49 -0.67 17.30
C LYS A 42 -7.48 -1.96 16.49
N GLY A 43 -6.35 -2.66 16.50
CA GLY A 43 -6.22 -3.96 15.87
C GLY A 43 -7.17 -4.99 16.49
N CYS A 44 -7.67 -5.91 15.66
CA CYS A 44 -8.52 -7.03 16.06
C CYS A 44 -8.04 -8.34 15.38
N ALA A 45 -8.68 -9.47 15.66
CA ALA A 45 -8.30 -10.76 15.09
C ALA A 45 -8.29 -10.78 13.54
N MET A 46 -9.16 -10.00 12.89
CA MET A 46 -9.23 -9.93 11.42
C MET A 46 -8.24 -8.91 10.82
N CYS A 47 -8.08 -7.79 11.52
CA CYS A 47 -7.21 -6.67 11.13
C CYS A 47 -6.26 -6.38 12.29
N PRO A 48 -5.15 -7.13 12.43
CA PRO A 48 -4.27 -7.08 13.61
C PRO A 48 -3.47 -5.78 13.74
N GLY A 49 -3.63 -4.84 12.79
CA GLY A 49 -2.84 -3.62 12.73
C GLY A 49 -1.48 -3.80 12.07
N VAL A 50 -0.80 -2.67 11.93
CA VAL A 50 0.48 -2.49 11.22
C VAL A 50 1.64 -2.16 12.16
N LEU A 51 1.40 -2.18 13.48
CA LEU A 51 2.39 -1.94 14.51
C LEU A 51 2.57 -3.20 15.37
N ASP A 52 3.80 -3.47 15.79
CA ASP A 52 4.07 -4.45 16.85
C ASP A 52 3.86 -3.85 18.24
N ASN A 53 4.13 -4.65 19.28
CA ASN A 53 3.98 -4.23 20.68
C ASN A 53 5.00 -3.14 21.10
N GLU A 54 6.07 -2.95 20.33
CA GLU A 54 7.10 -1.95 20.55
C GLU A 54 6.84 -0.67 19.72
N GLY A 55 5.81 -0.67 18.87
CA GLY A 55 5.46 0.43 18.00
C GLY A 55 6.22 0.45 16.67
N ASN A 56 6.95 -0.62 16.33
CA ASN A 56 7.61 -0.72 15.03
C ASN A 56 6.62 -1.15 13.95
N HIS A 57 6.86 -0.68 12.73
CA HIS A 57 6.04 -1.02 11.57
C HIS A 57 6.24 -2.49 11.16
N ILE A 58 5.12 -3.22 11.02
CA ILE A 58 5.09 -4.59 10.48
C ILE A 58 4.54 -4.55 9.06
N THR A 59 5.34 -4.99 8.09
CA THR A 59 4.92 -5.16 6.69
C THR A 59 3.83 -6.23 6.56
N ARG A 60 2.62 -5.81 6.23
CA ARG A 60 1.46 -6.69 5.94
C ARG A 60 1.27 -6.88 4.43
N PRO A 61 0.76 -8.02 3.95
CA PRO A 61 0.42 -8.18 2.54
C PRO A 61 -0.75 -7.26 2.17
N ALA A 62 -0.72 -6.66 0.96
CA ALA A 62 -1.88 -5.95 0.42
C ALA A 62 -2.91 -6.99 -0.03
N ARG A 63 -4.03 -7.16 0.69
CA ARG A 63 -5.06 -8.20 0.44
C ARG A 63 -5.93 -7.97 -0.82
N MET A 64 -5.38 -7.21 -1.78
CA MET A 64 -5.88 -6.95 -3.14
C MET A 64 -7.00 -5.93 -3.29
N TYR A 65 -7.64 -5.51 -2.22
CA TYR A 65 -8.48 -4.31 -2.24
C TYR A 65 -7.62 -3.08 -1.95
N VAL A 66 -7.93 -1.95 -2.59
CA VAL A 66 -7.19 -0.69 -2.45
C VAL A 66 -7.17 -0.26 -0.98
N ASP A 67 -8.30 -0.35 -0.30
CA ASP A 67 -8.41 -0.03 1.12
C ASP A 67 -7.54 -0.94 1.99
N ASP A 68 -7.42 -2.23 1.65
CA ASP A 68 -6.54 -3.15 2.39
C ASP A 68 -5.05 -2.81 2.19
N ALA A 69 -4.67 -2.27 1.03
CA ALA A 69 -3.32 -1.79 0.79
C ALA A 69 -3.04 -0.51 1.58
N LEU A 70 -4.01 0.39 1.67
CA LEU A 70 -3.89 1.62 2.46
C LEU A 70 -3.87 1.34 3.97
N LEU A 71 -4.75 0.45 4.44
CA LEU A 71 -4.80 -0.02 5.84
C LEU A 71 -3.57 -0.85 6.24
N ALA A 72 -2.79 -1.33 5.27
CA ALA A 72 -1.52 -2.00 5.50
C ALA A 72 -0.34 -1.03 5.74
N ALA A 73 -0.59 0.28 5.82
CA ALA A 73 0.41 1.31 6.06
C ALA A 73 -0.02 2.33 7.14
N ILE A 74 0.95 2.92 7.83
CA ILE A 74 0.71 3.79 9.00
C ILE A 74 0.39 5.24 8.59
N ASN A 75 1.08 5.75 7.57
CA ASN A 75 1.00 7.15 7.15
C ASN A 75 1.23 7.24 5.64
N ARG A 76 1.11 8.45 5.08
CA ARG A 76 1.27 8.70 3.64
C ARG A 76 2.59 8.15 3.09
N PHE A 77 3.70 8.28 3.81
CA PHE A 77 5.00 7.75 3.37
C PHE A 77 4.95 6.21 3.19
N TRP A 78 4.47 5.49 4.20
CA TRP A 78 4.32 4.03 4.13
C TRP A 78 3.26 3.61 3.11
N MET A 79 2.19 4.38 2.95
CA MET A 79 1.14 4.12 1.96
C MET A 79 1.69 4.23 0.54
N MET A 80 2.48 5.27 0.24
CA MET A 80 3.12 5.44 -1.06
C MET A 80 4.05 4.26 -1.39
N ARG A 81 4.89 3.82 -0.43
CA ARG A 81 5.72 2.62 -0.61
C ARG A 81 4.88 1.37 -0.85
N LYS A 82 3.77 1.21 -0.11
CA LYS A 82 2.90 0.04 -0.23
C LYS A 82 2.19 -0.01 -1.59
N LEU A 83 1.70 1.13 -2.05
CA LEU A 83 1.06 1.27 -3.35
C LEU A 83 2.06 1.00 -4.48
N ALA A 84 3.27 1.58 -4.41
CA ALA A 84 4.33 1.34 -5.38
C ALA A 84 4.71 -0.16 -5.47
N ALA A 85 4.87 -0.81 -4.32
CA ALA A 85 5.14 -2.25 -4.26
C ALA A 85 3.99 -3.10 -4.81
N THR A 86 2.74 -2.66 -4.62
CA THR A 86 1.55 -3.33 -5.15
C THR A 86 1.46 -3.18 -6.67
N ILE A 87 1.73 -1.98 -7.20
CA ILE A 87 1.81 -1.73 -8.65
C ILE A 87 2.91 -2.59 -9.28
N GLU A 88 4.11 -2.61 -8.70
CA GLU A 88 5.21 -3.45 -9.17
C GLU A 88 4.83 -4.93 -9.16
N ALA A 89 4.19 -5.40 -8.09
CA ALA A 89 3.72 -6.78 -7.98
C ALA A 89 2.68 -7.13 -9.06
N ILE A 90 1.77 -6.20 -9.38
CA ILE A 90 0.79 -6.38 -10.46
C ILE A 90 1.51 -6.45 -11.81
N PHE A 91 2.40 -5.51 -12.12
CA PHE A 91 3.10 -5.49 -13.41
C PHE A 91 4.03 -6.68 -13.60
N CYS A 92 4.68 -7.13 -12.53
CA CYS A 92 5.52 -8.33 -12.55
C CYS A 92 4.69 -9.59 -12.90
N VAL A 93 3.44 -9.68 -12.43
CA VAL A 93 2.59 -10.86 -12.65
C VAL A 93 1.75 -10.76 -13.93
N MET A 94 1.27 -9.57 -14.28
CA MET A 94 0.28 -9.34 -15.33
C MET A 94 0.84 -8.65 -16.57
N GLY A 95 2.07 -8.13 -16.50
CA GLY A 95 2.64 -7.25 -17.51
C GLY A 95 2.25 -5.79 -17.32
N TYR A 96 2.86 -4.92 -18.13
CA TYR A 96 2.59 -3.48 -18.10
C TYR A 96 1.26 -3.14 -18.79
N PRO A 97 0.54 -2.11 -18.31
CA PRO A 97 -0.69 -1.67 -18.94
C PRO A 97 -0.39 -1.03 -20.30
N ASP A 98 -1.26 -1.29 -21.27
CA ASP A 98 -1.27 -0.58 -22.55
C ASP A 98 -2.16 0.65 -22.42
N GLU A 99 -1.56 1.78 -22.06
CA GLU A 99 -2.27 3.04 -21.79
C GLU A 99 -2.84 3.69 -23.05
N SER A 100 -2.46 3.23 -24.25
CA SER A 100 -3.01 3.74 -25.52
C SER A 100 -4.47 3.33 -25.75
N LYS A 101 -4.98 2.37 -24.97
CA LYS A 101 -6.34 1.80 -25.08
C LYS A 101 -7.31 2.35 -24.04
N ARG A 102 -6.98 3.47 -23.39
CA ARG A 102 -7.76 4.08 -22.33
C ARG A 102 -8.96 4.89 -22.84
#